data_AF-A0A1I2TP70-F1
#
_entry.id   AF-A0A1I2TP70-F1
#
_cell.length_a   1.000
_cell.length_b   1.000
_cell.length_c   1.000
_cell.angle_alpha   90.00
_cell.angle_beta   90.00
_cell.angle_gamma   90.00
#
_symmetry.space_group_name_H-M   'P 1'
#
loop_
_entity.id
_entity.type
_entity.pdbx_description
1 polymer ?
#
loop_
_entity_poly.entity_id
_entity_poly.type
_entity_poly.pdbx_seq_one_letter_code
_entity_poly.pdbx_strand_id
1 'polypeptide(L)' 'MKNLNQLVARYLELNGIRMQFFAAFIGCEQSRCSRWLRGQGKLNPIELKRTHDFLEGKHIKTADYIMKE' A
#
# COMPACT_ATOMS: atom_id res chain seq x y z
N MET A 1 15.90 -12.96 1.32
CA MET A 1 15.37 -11.59 1.17
C MET A 1 13.85 -11.66 1.24
N LYS A 2 13.20 -10.89 2.11
CA LYS A 2 11.73 -10.74 2.05
C LYS A 2 11.45 -9.81 0.87
N ASN A 3 10.75 -10.31 -0.16
CA ASN A 3 10.40 -9.50 -1.31
C ASN A 3 9.44 -8.37 -0.86
N LEU A 4 9.55 -7.17 -1.46
CA LEU A 4 8.77 -5.97 -1.07
C LEU A 4 7.27 -6.26 -0.91
N ASN A 5 6.72 -7.09 -1.78
CA ASN A 5 5.32 -7.52 -1.72
C ASN A 5 4.95 -8.27 -0.42
N GLN A 6 5.82 -9.14 0.10
CA GLN A 6 5.61 -9.84 1.37
C GLN A 6 5.69 -8.87 2.55
N LEU A 7 6.58 -7.88 2.48
CA LEU A 7 6.67 -6.82 3.48
C LEU A 7 5.38 -5.99 3.51
N VAL A 8 4.88 -5.58 2.35
CA VAL A 8 3.60 -4.85 2.23
C VAL A 8 2.45 -5.69 2.75
N ALA A 9 2.34 -6.96 2.32
CA ALA A 9 1.26 -7.85 2.78
C ALA A 9 1.20 -7.94 4.31
N ARG A 10 2.36 -8.13 4.96
CA ARG A 10 2.46 -8.18 6.42
C ARG A 10 2.18 -6.83 7.08
N TYR A 11 2.60 -5.72 6.46
CA TYR A 11 2.29 -4.38 6.94
C TYR A 11 0.77 -4.13 6.94
N LEU A 12 0.08 -4.48 5.85
CA LEU A 12 -1.36 -4.32 5.76
C LEU A 12 -2.09 -5.16 6.81
N GLU A 13 -1.69 -6.42 6.99
CA GLU A 13 -2.26 -7.33 7.98
C GLU A 13 -2.09 -6.81 9.41
N LEU A 14 -0.86 -6.46 9.81
CA LEU A 14 -0.56 -6.02 11.18
C LEU A 14 -1.24 -4.70 11.55
N ASN A 15 -1.52 -3.84 10.57
CA ASN A 15 -2.16 -2.55 10.78
C ASN A 15 -3.68 -2.56 10.46
N GLY A 16 -4.25 -3.73 10.15
CA GLY A 16 -5.67 -3.85 9.82
C GLY A 16 -6.09 -3.07 8.56
N ILE A 17 -5.15 -2.81 7.64
CA ILE A 17 -5.39 -2.01 6.45
C ILE A 17 -5.98 -2.89 5.35
N ARG A 18 -7.13 -2.47 4.80
CA ARG A 18 -7.77 -3.14 3.68
C ARG A 18 -6.91 -3.01 2.41
N MET A 19 -6.70 -4.12 1.71
CA MET A 19 -5.95 -4.15 0.44
C MET A 19 -6.51 -3.16 -0.59
N GLN A 20 -7.83 -2.97 -0.65
CA GLN A 20 -8.47 -2.03 -1.56
C GLN A 20 -8.02 -0.59 -1.31
N PHE A 21 -7.80 -0.20 -0.05
CA PHE A 21 -7.29 1.13 0.29
C PHE A 21 -5.85 1.31 -0.22
N PHE A 22 -5.00 0.31 0.03
CA PHE A 22 -3.64 0.31 -0.49
C PHE A 22 -3.60 0.36 -2.02
N ALA A 23 -4.38 -0.48 -2.69
CA ALA A 23 -4.48 -0.54 -4.15
C ALA A 23 -4.92 0.82 -4.74
N ALA A 24 -5.93 1.45 -4.14
CA ALA A 24 -6.39 2.78 -4.52
C ALA A 24 -5.31 3.84 -4.32
N PHE A 25 -4.60 3.83 -3.19
CA PHE A 25 -3.52 4.77 -2.89
C PHE A 25 -2.39 4.69 -3.92
N ILE A 26 -1.93 3.48 -4.26
CA ILE A 26 -0.84 3.32 -5.23
C ILE A 26 -1.31 3.48 -6.69
N GLY A 27 -2.62 3.50 -6.94
CA GLY A 27 -3.21 3.54 -8.29
C GLY A 27 -3.10 2.21 -9.04
N CYS A 28 -3.10 1.08 -8.31
CA CYS A 28 -3.06 -0.26 -8.89
C CYS A 28 -4.47 -0.86 -8.90
N GLU A 29 -4.86 -1.48 -10.01
CA GLU A 29 -6.12 -2.21 -10.11
C GLU A 29 -6.14 -3.37 -9.10
N GLN A 30 -7.30 -3.61 -8.47
CA GLN A 30 -7.40 -4.50 -7.30
C GLN A 30 -6.94 -5.93 -7.59
N SER A 31 -7.34 -6.51 -8.73
CA SER A 31 -6.97 -7.87 -9.09
C SER A 31 -5.46 -7.99 -9.33
N ARG A 32 -4.85 -7.00 -10.00
CA ARG A 32 -3.40 -6.93 -10.22
C ARG A 32 -2.63 -6.71 -8.92
N CYS A 33 -3.12 -5.85 -8.03
CA CYS A 33 -2.53 -5.63 -6.72
C CYS A 33 -2.56 -6.90 -5.87
N SER A 34 -3.69 -7.60 -5.85
CA SER A 34 -3.84 -8.88 -5.14
C SER A 34 -2.85 -9.94 -5.65
N ARG A 35 -2.69 -10.06 -6.97
CA ARG A 35 -1.69 -10.96 -7.57
C ARG A 35 -0.27 -10.58 -7.15
N TRP A 36 0.07 -9.29 -7.19
CA TRP A 36 1.39 -8.81 -6.82
C TRP A 36 1.74 -9.11 -5.36
N LEU A 37 0.80 -8.89 -4.44
CA LEU A 37 0.95 -9.23 -3.02
C LEU A 37 1.21 -10.73 -2.80
N ARG A 38 0.70 -11.60 -3.69
CA ARG A 38 0.93 -13.05 -3.67
C ARG A 38 2.22 -13.49 -4.39
N GLY A 39 3.03 -12.56 -4.89
CA GLY A 39 4.26 -12.89 -5.63
C GLY A 39 4.09 -13.03 -7.14
N GLN A 40 2.94 -12.64 -7.68
CA GLN A 40 2.62 -12.78 -9.11
C GLN A 40 2.52 -11.41 -9.79
N GLY A 41 3.15 -11.26 -10.95
CA GLY A 41 3.12 -10.00 -11.69
C GLY A 41 4.03 -8.92 -11.10
N LYS A 42 3.93 -7.70 -11.61
CA LYS A 42 4.80 -6.58 -11.26
C LYS A 42 4.00 -5.28 -11.16
N LEU A 43 4.48 -4.38 -10.30
CA LEU A 43 4.08 -2.98 -10.29
C LEU A 43 4.89 -2.22 -11.35
N ASN A 44 4.29 -1.16 -11.89
CA ASN A 44 5.05 -0.19 -12.68
C ASN A 44 5.88 0.73 -11.77
N PRO A 45 6.80 1.54 -12.31
CA PRO A 45 7.66 2.41 -11.48
C PRO A 45 6.90 3.43 -10.63
N ILE A 46 5.75 3.94 -11.10
CA ILE A 46 4.93 4.92 -10.39
C ILE A 46 4.26 4.28 -9.17
N GLU A 47 3.68 3.09 -9.35
CA GLU A 47 3.08 2.30 -8.28
C GLU A 47 4.12 1.84 -7.26
N LEU A 48 5.33 1.50 -7.71
CA LEU A 48 6.44 1.15 -6.82
C LEU A 48 6.82 2.34 -5.95
N LYS A 49 6.99 3.53 -6.53
CA LYS A 49 7.25 4.76 -5.79
C LYS A 49 6.15 5.04 -4.76
N ARG A 50 4.89 4.96 -5.17
CA ARG A 50 3.74 5.14 -4.26
C ARG A 50 3.66 4.08 -3.17
N THR A 51 4.15 2.86 -3.43
CA THR A 51 4.26 1.82 -2.41
C THR A 51 5.24 2.23 -1.32
N HIS A 52 6.38 2.82 -1.68
CA HIS A 52 7.31 3.38 -0.70
C HIS A 52 6.68 4.55 0.06
N ASP A 53 6.02 5.49 -0.63
CA ASP A 53 5.27 6.59 0.01
C ASP A 53 4.22 6.09 1.02
N PHE A 54 3.55 4.98 0.68
CA PHE A 54 2.57 4.35 1.55
C PHE A 54 3.22 3.82 2.83
N LEU A 55 4.35 3.11 2.71
CA LEU A 55 5.11 2.55 3.84
C LEU A 55 5.77 3.64 4.70
N GLU A 56 6.05 4.81 4.13
CA GLU A 56 6.49 6.00 4.87
C GLU A 56 5.35 6.68 5.66
N GLY A 57 4.11 6.18 5.55
CA GLY A 57 2.97 6.69 6.31
C GLY A 57 2.32 7.94 5.73
N LYS A 58 2.59 8.32 4.47
CA LYS A 58 2.00 9.52 3.84
C LYS A 58 0.48 9.48 3.67
N HIS A 59 -0.13 8.34 3.95
CA HIS A 59 -1.58 8.14 3.96
C HIS A 59 -2.23 8.47 5.32
N ILE A 60 -1.42 8.68 6.38
CA ILE A 60 -1.91 8.93 7.73
C ILE A 60 -2.35 10.38 7.85
N LYS A 61 -3.63 10.59 8.18
CA LYS A 61 -4.15 11.89 8.64
C LYS A 61 -4.12 11.91 10.17
N THR A 62 -3.45 12.88 10.77
CA THR A 62 -3.40 13.03 12.24
C THR A 62 -4.70 13.63 12.78
N ALA A 63 -4.96 13.46 14.07
CA ALA A 63 -6.11 14.09 14.73
C ALA A 63 -6.10 15.61 14.54
N ASP A 64 -4.93 16.25 14.71
CA ASP A 64 -4.75 17.69 14.49
C ASP A 64 -5.09 18.13 13.07
N TYR A 65 -4.86 17.28 12.06
CA TYR A 65 -5.24 17.59 10.69
C TYR A 65 -6.75 17.56 10.52
N ILE A 66 -7.42 16.57 11.13
CA ILE A 66 -8.89 16.41 11.05
C ILE A 66 -9.60 17.55 11.79
N MET A 67 -9.09 17.99 12.94
CA MET A 67 -9.70 19.05 13.73
C MET A 67 -9.58 20.45 13.12
N LYS A 68 -8.79 20.61 12.05
CA LYS A 68 -8.65 21.86 11.28
C LYS A 68 -9.59 21.93 10.07
N GLU A 69 -10.26 20.83 9.72
CA GLU A 69 -11.40 20.81 8.80
C GLU A 69 -12.71 21.03 9.57
#